data_AF-A0A7Z0PFV2-F1
#
_entry.id   AF-A0A7Z0PFV2-F1
#
_cell.length_a   1.000
_cell.length_b   1.000
_cell.length_c   1.000
_cell.angle_alpha   90.00
_cell.angle_beta   90.00
_cell.angle_gamma   90.00
#
_symmetry.space_group_name_H-M   'P 1'
#
loop_
_entity.id
_entity.type
_entity.pdbx_description
1 polymer ?
#
loop_
_entity_poly.entity_id
_entity_poly.type
_entity_poly.pdbx_seq_one_letter_code
_entity_poly.pdbx_strand_id
1 'polypeptide(L)'
;MKKLITLTLIPFILQATEIDRIIYNGKEESLAVSLNSDLKSGKSLDVSKIDELVSNFRYVKSNNIDVKIEPSNIEDKSNIVITNIKSNPFKLSLSFDNHGEDIEEGKYRYNISTFSGI
;
A
#
# COMPACT_ATOMS: atom_id res chain seq x y z
N MET A 1 -30.89 41.94 10.37
CA MET A 1 -30.05 41.43 9.28
C MET A 1 -28.82 40.76 9.89
N LYS A 2 -28.86 39.43 10.05
CA LYS A 2 -27.76 38.66 10.66
C LYS A 2 -26.77 38.30 9.55
N LYS A 3 -25.57 38.90 9.57
CA LYS A 3 -24.48 38.52 8.68
C LYS A 3 -24.07 37.10 9.04
N LEU A 4 -24.41 36.16 8.16
CA LEU A 4 -23.95 34.79 8.22
C LEU A 4 -22.45 34.83 7.93
N ILE A 5 -21.63 34.73 8.97
CA ILE A 5 -20.20 34.48 8.82
C ILE A 5 -20.10 33.03 8.40
N THR A 6 -20.07 32.80 7.09
CA THR A 6 -19.66 31.53 6.49
C THR A 6 -18.18 31.37 6.81
N LEU A 7 -17.88 30.87 8.01
CA LEU A 7 -16.54 30.41 8.36
C LEU A 7 -16.32 29.14 7.55
N THR A 8 -15.84 29.30 6.31
CA THR A 8 -15.27 28.21 5.55
C THR A 8 -14.11 27.67 6.37
N LEU A 9 -14.36 26.55 7.06
CA LEU A 9 -13.32 25.64 7.54
C LEU A 9 -12.55 25.17 6.32
N ILE A 10 -11.61 26.01 5.87
CA ILE A 10 -10.51 25.57 5.02
C ILE A 10 -9.81 24.51 5.85
N PRO A 11 -9.70 23.26 5.38
CA PRO A 11 -9.14 22.21 6.19
C PRO A 11 -7.68 22.60 6.48
N PHE A 12 -7.37 22.76 7.77
CA PHE A 12 -6.04 23.09 8.31
C PHE A 12 -4.97 22.00 8.05
N ILE A 13 -5.15 21.18 7.01
CA ILE A 13 -4.25 20.09 6.62
C ILE A 13 -2.95 20.65 6.01
N LEU A 14 -2.83 21.96 5.81
CA LEU A 14 -1.73 22.57 5.05
C LEU A 14 -0.39 22.75 5.79
N GLN A 15 -0.21 22.27 7.03
CA GLN A 15 1.03 22.52 7.77
C GLN A 15 1.70 21.30 8.41
N ALA A 16 1.17 20.08 8.24
CA ALA A 16 1.94 18.91 8.63
C ALA A 16 3.09 18.69 7.63
N THR A 17 4.26 19.21 7.98
CA THR A 17 5.45 19.14 7.12
C THR A 17 6.28 17.91 7.41
N GLU A 18 6.15 17.33 8.60
CA GLU A 18 6.98 16.24 9.11
C GLU A 18 6.14 15.05 9.61
N ILE A 19 6.71 13.86 9.48
CA ILE A 19 6.14 12.61 9.97
C ILE A 19 6.53 12.45 11.43
N ASP A 20 5.55 12.40 12.33
CA ASP A 20 5.76 12.01 13.73
C ASP A 20 6.00 10.50 13.83
N ARG A 21 5.00 9.71 13.46
CA ARG A 21 5.02 8.24 13.58
C ARG A 21 4.49 7.56 12.33
N ILE A 22 5.00 6.35 12.09
CA ILE A 22 4.50 5.44 11.07
C ILE A 22 4.03 4.16 11.75
N ILE A 23 2.75 3.84 11.58
CA ILE A 23 2.08 2.74 12.26
C ILE A 23 1.59 1.76 11.21
N TYR A 24 2.17 0.55 11.17
CA TYR A 24 1.77 -0.52 10.25
C TYR A 24 1.05 -1.62 11.01
N ASN A 25 -0.22 -1.88 10.69
CA ASN A 25 -1.07 -2.86 11.37
C ASN A 25 -1.02 -2.73 12.91
N GLY A 26 -1.02 -1.49 13.40
CA GLY A 26 -0.96 -1.17 14.84
C GLY A 26 0.43 -1.26 15.47
N LYS A 27 1.50 -1.48 14.70
CA LYS A 27 2.89 -1.53 15.19
C LYS A 27 3.74 -0.42 14.58
N GLU A 28 4.52 0.24 15.41
CA GLU A 28 5.55 1.19 14.97
C GLU A 28 6.80 0.45 14.45
N GLU A 29 7.65 1.15 13.70
CA GLU A 29 8.95 0.67 13.22
C GLU A 29 8.90 -0.67 12.45
N SER A 30 7.84 -0.88 11.67
CA SER A 30 7.71 -2.11 10.89
C SER A 30 8.76 -2.20 9.78
N LEU A 31 9.53 -3.30 9.77
CA LEU A 31 10.45 -3.65 8.69
C LEU A 31 9.73 -3.71 7.32
N ALA A 32 8.45 -4.05 7.29
CA ALA A 32 7.68 -4.09 6.06
C ALA A 32 7.58 -2.70 5.40
N VAL A 33 7.53 -1.63 6.19
CA VAL A 33 7.51 -0.26 5.67
C VAL A 33 8.87 0.09 5.08
N SER A 34 9.96 -0.15 5.82
CA SER A 34 11.31 0.23 5.37
C SER A 34 11.83 -0.57 4.17
N LEU A 35 11.32 -1.78 3.95
CA LEU A 35 11.60 -2.57 2.74
C LEU A 35 10.81 -2.11 1.51
N ASN A 36 9.69 -1.40 1.69
CA ASN A 36 8.80 -1.01 0.59
C ASN A 36 8.85 0.49 0.27
N SER A 37 9.47 1.34 1.10
CA SER A 37 9.82 2.72 0.72
C SER A 37 10.83 3.35 1.69
N ASP A 38 11.36 4.53 1.33
CA ASP A 38 12.19 5.37 2.19
C ASP A 38 11.36 6.29 3.13
N LEU A 39 10.14 5.88 3.45
CA LEU A 39 9.28 6.59 4.40
C LEU A 39 9.82 6.40 5.83
N LYS A 40 10.10 7.51 6.53
CA LYS A 40 10.74 7.50 7.85
C LYS A 40 10.13 8.56 8.77
N SER A 41 9.97 8.21 10.05
CA SER A 41 9.66 9.16 11.11
C SER A 41 10.75 10.25 11.21
N GLY A 42 10.36 11.45 11.60
CA GLY A 42 11.26 12.61 11.70
C GLY A 42 11.70 13.21 10.36
N LYS A 43 11.08 12.78 9.25
CA LYS A 43 11.35 13.29 7.90
C LYS A 43 10.13 14.02 7.34
N SER A 44 10.38 14.82 6.32
CA SER A 44 9.29 15.54 5.67
C SER A 44 8.27 14.57 5.07
N LEU A 45 6.99 14.91 5.23
CA LEU A 45 5.89 14.18 4.65
C LEU A 45 5.93 14.30 3.12
N ASP A 46 6.34 13.22 2.47
CA ASP A 46 6.44 13.12 1.01
C ASP A 46 5.46 12.09 0.48
N VAL A 47 4.44 12.55 -0.24
CA VAL A 47 3.38 11.70 -0.81
C VAL A 47 3.95 10.74 -1.85
N SER A 48 5.02 11.10 -2.56
CA SER A 48 5.63 10.21 -3.56
C SER A 48 6.20 8.92 -2.93
N LYS A 49 6.71 9.01 -1.69
CA LYS A 49 7.18 7.85 -0.92
C LYS A 49 6.03 6.98 -0.40
N ILE A 50 4.86 7.58 -0.18
CA ILE A 50 3.64 6.84 0.15
C ILE A 50 3.14 6.10 -1.09
N ASP A 51 3.15 6.75 -2.25
CA ASP A 51 2.77 6.12 -3.53
C ASP A 51 3.69 4.95 -3.88
N GLU A 52 5.01 5.11 -3.70
CA GLU A 52 5.99 4.04 -3.86
C GLU A 52 5.69 2.86 -2.93
N LEU A 53 5.45 3.13 -1.64
CA LEU A 53 5.08 2.13 -0.66
C LEU A 53 3.84 1.35 -1.09
N VAL A 54 2.77 2.06 -1.46
CA VAL A 54 1.51 1.45 -1.90
C VAL A 54 1.72 0.59 -3.15
N SER A 55 2.50 1.07 -4.12
CA SER A 55 2.85 0.34 -5.33
C SER A 55 3.59 -0.97 -5.01
N ASN A 56 4.62 -0.90 -4.17
CA ASN A 56 5.43 -2.05 -3.78
C ASN A 56 4.62 -3.09 -3.00
N PHE A 57 3.76 -2.67 -2.08
CA PHE A 57 2.84 -3.60 -1.42
C PHE A 57 1.84 -4.23 -2.40
N ARG A 58 1.30 -3.48 -3.36
CA ARG A 58 0.34 -3.98 -4.35
C ARG A 58 0.96 -4.88 -5.43
N TYR A 59 2.29 -4.91 -5.54
CA TYR A 59 2.99 -5.88 -6.39
C TYR A 59 2.54 -7.31 -6.08
N VAL A 60 2.43 -7.64 -4.79
CA VAL A 60 1.83 -8.89 -4.35
C VAL A 60 0.31 -8.71 -4.32
N LYS A 61 -0.38 -9.24 -5.33
CA LYS A 61 -1.85 -9.12 -5.51
C LYS A 61 -2.69 -9.61 -4.32
N SER A 62 -2.12 -10.35 -3.37
CA SER A 62 -2.83 -10.77 -2.17
C SER A 62 -2.86 -9.70 -1.08
N ASN A 63 -2.02 -8.67 -1.14
CA ASN A 63 -2.06 -7.54 -0.22
C ASN A 63 -3.23 -6.60 -0.55
N ASN A 64 -3.92 -6.15 0.49
CA ASN A 64 -4.89 -5.07 0.41
C ASN A 64 -4.44 -3.96 1.36
N ILE A 65 -3.73 -2.98 0.81
CA ILE A 65 -3.13 -1.88 1.56
C ILE A 65 -3.96 -0.60 1.47
N ASP A 66 -4.14 0.03 2.63
CA ASP A 66 -4.74 1.34 2.84
C ASP A 66 -3.77 2.21 3.66
N VAL A 67 -3.65 3.48 3.31
CA VAL A 67 -2.76 4.44 4.00
C VAL A 67 -3.55 5.69 4.33
N LYS A 68 -3.50 6.11 5.59
CA LYS A 68 -4.15 7.31 6.12
C LYS A 68 -3.10 8.24 6.72
N ILE A 69 -3.30 9.53 6.48
CA ILE A 69 -2.51 10.60 7.09
C ILE A 69 -3.40 11.22 8.16
N GLU A 70 -3.01 11.06 9.42
CA GLU A 70 -3.74 11.57 10.58
C GLU A 70 -2.93 12.68 11.26
N PRO A 71 -3.56 13.69 11.87
CA PRO A 71 -2.84 14.68 12.66
C PRO A 71 -2.15 14.02 13.85
N SER A 72 -0.95 14.48 14.21
CA SER A 72 -0.32 14.11 15.48
C SER A 72 -0.79 15.01 16.61
N ASN A 73 -0.50 14.59 17.85
CA ASN A 73 -0.59 15.43 19.04
C ASN A 73 0.54 16.49 19.08
N ILE A 74 1.52 16.39 18.19
CA ILE A 74 2.61 17.35 18.03
C ILE A 74 2.24 18.30 16.88
N GLU A 75 2.39 19.61 17.12
CA GLU A 75 2.17 20.66 16.13
C GLU A 75 3.03 20.44 14.88
N ASP A 76 2.47 20.74 13.71
CA ASP A 76 3.10 20.58 12.39
C ASP A 76 3.57 19.16 12.02
N LYS A 77 3.06 18.14 12.72
CA LYS A 77 3.36 16.73 12.43
C LYS A 77 2.14 15.88 12.13
N SER A 78 2.35 14.86 11.32
CA SER A 78 1.35 13.85 10.99
C SER A 78 1.81 12.44 11.32
N ASN A 79 0.84 11.60 11.69
CA ASN A 79 1.00 10.17 11.76
C ASN A 79 0.61 9.54 10.41
N ILE A 80 1.37 8.55 9.99
CA ILE A 80 1.03 7.73 8.83
C ILE A 80 0.56 6.38 9.34
N VAL A 81 -0.72 6.08 9.11
CA VAL A 81 -1.35 4.83 9.54
C VAL A 81 -1.55 3.95 8.31
N ILE A 82 -0.89 2.79 8.32
CA ILE A 82 -0.90 1.82 7.23
C ILE A 82 -1.62 0.56 7.70
N THR A 83 -2.62 0.15 6.95
CA THR A 83 -3.32 -1.12 7.17
C THR A 83 -3.11 -2.01 5.96
N ASN A 84 -2.61 -3.22 6.17
CA ASN A 84 -2.47 -4.24 5.13
C ASN A 84 -3.17 -5.53 5.56
N ILE A 85 -4.20 -5.90 4.81
CA ILE A 85 -4.90 -7.17 4.97
C ILE A 85 -4.38 -8.12 3.88
N LYS A 86 -3.65 -9.17 4.29
CA LYS A 86 -3.22 -10.24 3.38
C LYS A 86 -4.39 -11.20 3.13
N SER A 87 -4.85 -11.27 1.89
CA SER A 87 -5.68 -12.39 1.41
C SER A 87 -4.82 -13.65 1.23
N ASN A 88 -5.44 -14.79 0.87
CA ASN A 88 -4.76 -16.08 0.79
C ASN A 88 -3.43 -15.98 0.01
N PRO A 89 -2.27 -16.24 0.66
CA PRO A 89 -0.96 -16.06 0.04
C PRO A 89 -0.67 -17.11 -1.02
N PHE A 90 -1.45 -18.19 -1.08
CA PHE A 90 -1.27 -19.28 -2.01
C PHE A 90 -2.20 -19.16 -3.23
N LYS A 91 -1.62 -19.26 -4.42
CA LYS A 91 -2.35 -19.39 -5.68
C LYS A 91 -1.92 -20.66 -6.40
N LEU A 92 -2.89 -21.48 -6.76
CA LEU A 92 -2.72 -22.63 -7.66
C LEU A 92 -3.44 -22.31 -8.97
N SER A 93 -2.73 -22.40 -10.09
CA SER A 93 -3.32 -22.32 -11.41
C SER A 93 -2.95 -23.57 -12.20
N LEU A 94 -3.99 -24.21 -12.73
CA LEU A 94 -3.93 -25.35 -13.63
C LEU A 94 -4.45 -24.87 -14.98
N SER A 95 -3.66 -25.00 -16.03
CA SER A 95 -4.09 -24.66 -17.39
C SER A 95 -3.82 -25.78 -18.37
N PHE A 96 -4.72 -25.93 -19.31
CA PHE A 96 -4.57 -26.81 -20.46
C PHE A 96 -4.76 -26.00 -21.73
N ASP A 97 -3.86 -26.17 -22.68
CA ASP A 97 -3.99 -25.55 -24.01
C ASP A 97 -3.59 -26.52 -25.11
N ASN A 98 -4.05 -26.23 -26.32
CA ASN A 98 -3.81 -27.03 -27.52
C ASN A 98 -3.05 -26.25 -28.61
N HIS A 99 -2.11 -25.37 -28.21
CA HIS A 99 -1.53 -24.36 -29.10
C HIS A 99 -0.41 -24.88 -30.04
N GLY A 100 0.11 -26.09 -29.84
CA GLY A 100 1.11 -26.68 -30.76
C GLY A 100 0.48 -27.16 -32.09
N GLU A 101 1.28 -27.19 -33.16
CA GLU A 101 0.80 -27.52 -34.51
C GLU A 101 0.31 -28.97 -34.63
N ASP A 102 1.06 -29.92 -34.05
CA ASP A 102 0.72 -31.34 -34.04
C ASP A 102 1.10 -32.07 -32.74
N ILE A 103 0.77 -33.36 -32.66
CA ILE A 103 0.97 -34.17 -31.45
C ILE A 103 2.46 -34.32 -31.11
N GLU A 104 3.35 -34.34 -32.11
CA GLU A 104 4.79 -34.51 -31.93
C GLU A 104 5.45 -33.20 -31.46
N GLU A 105 4.92 -32.05 -31.89
CA GLU A 105 5.35 -30.72 -31.47
C GLU A 105 4.68 -30.21 -30.19
N GLY A 106 3.99 -31.10 -29.46
CA GLY A 106 3.38 -30.77 -28.18
C GLY A 106 2.13 -29.90 -28.34
N LYS A 107 1.23 -30.31 -29.23
CA LYS A 107 -0.13 -29.76 -29.37
C LYS A 107 -0.78 -29.57 -28.01
N TYR A 108 -0.82 -30.62 -27.19
CA TYR A 108 -1.45 -30.59 -25.89
C TYR A 108 -0.44 -30.23 -24.79
N ARG A 109 -0.69 -29.14 -24.07
CA ARG A 109 0.15 -28.65 -22.98
C ARG A 109 -0.65 -28.58 -21.68
N TYR A 110 0.01 -28.98 -20.60
CA TYR A 110 -0.52 -28.90 -19.24
C TYR A 110 0.46 -28.07 -18.42
N ASN A 111 -0.02 -26.98 -17.82
CA ASN A 111 0.79 -26.17 -16.91
C ASN A 111 0.19 -26.22 -15.51
N ILE A 112 1.07 -26.38 -14.53
CA ILE A 112 0.78 -26.24 -13.11
C ILE A 112 1.68 -25.11 -12.62
N SER A 113 1.06 -24.06 -12.10
CA SER A 113 1.79 -22.97 -11.45
C SER A 113 1.31 -22.80 -10.03
N THR A 114 2.28 -22.73 -9.11
CA THR A 114 2.05 -22.39 -7.71
C THR A 114 2.78 -21.09 -7.43
N PHE A 115 2.10 -20.19 -6.72
CA PHE A 115 2.69 -18.95 -6.24
C PHE A 115 2.41 -18.81 -4.76
N SER A 116 3.45 -18.49 -4.00
CA SER A 116 3.37 -18.19 -2.58
C SER A 116 3.94 -16.79 -2.34
N GLY A 117 3.07 -15.84 -1.98
CA GLY A 117 3.47 -14.49 -1.57
C GLY A 117 3.68 -14.45 -0.07
N ILE A 118 4.80 -15.00 0.43
CA ILE A 118 5.22 -14.87 1.83
C ILE A 118 5.84 -13.49 2.04
#